data_AF-A0A3A9SKD2-F1
#
_entry.id   AF-A0A3A9SKD2-F1
#
_cell.length_a   1.000
_cell.length_b   1.000
_cell.length_c   1.000
_cell.angle_alpha   90.00
_cell.angle_beta   90.00
_cell.angle_gamma   90.00
#
_symmetry.space_group_name_H-M   'P 1'
#
loop_
_entity.id
_entity.type
_entity.pdbx_description
1 polymer ?
#
loop_
_entity_poly.entity_id
_entity_poly.type
_entity_poly.pdbx_seq_one_letter_code
_entity_poly.pdbx_strand_id
1 'polypeptide(L)'
;MNMIAKYKGNEYRYTCKIVQFGEDWRFYKAEHADYSHIITSDPQKYRMDFQPNSYGDMAKKVDEEELTDIFYVMCYVDYDTGLSKIPTEWLVNNIIDGKIEIEYGLGLLPGWRGIDRYVCSKQLDRNEVSAPKIRVVYTKKDGVMLSEPHVEEKNVDIDELIRVYEHYLRDNL
;
A
#
# COMPACT_ATOMS: atom_id res chain seq x y z
N MET A 1 -3.51 2.57 -4.39
CA MET A 1 -3.08 1.51 -3.48
C MET A 1 -2.60 0.33 -4.31
N ASN A 2 -1.40 -0.17 -4.05
CA ASN A 2 -0.80 -1.24 -4.86
C ASN A 2 -1.12 -2.57 -4.18
N MET A 3 -1.88 -3.42 -4.88
CA MET A 3 -2.11 -4.79 -4.43
C MET A 3 -0.96 -5.67 -4.90
N ILE A 4 -0.58 -6.61 -4.04
CA ILE A 4 0.50 -7.56 -4.24
C ILE A 4 -0.09 -8.95 -4.10
N ALA A 5 0.31 -9.87 -4.98
CA ALA A 5 -0.06 -11.27 -4.87
C ALA A 5 1.17 -12.17 -4.84
N LYS A 6 1.12 -13.22 -4.02
CA LYS A 6 2.10 -14.29 -4.02
C LYS A 6 1.65 -15.40 -4.97
N TYR A 7 2.47 -15.65 -6.00
CA TYR A 7 2.27 -16.72 -6.97
C TYR A 7 3.52 -17.59 -7.03
N LYS A 8 3.36 -18.90 -6.74
CA LYS A 8 4.48 -19.88 -6.75
C LYS A 8 5.71 -19.42 -5.95
N GLY A 9 5.47 -18.81 -4.79
CA GLY A 9 6.51 -18.35 -3.86
C GLY A 9 7.14 -16.99 -4.19
N ASN A 10 6.72 -16.32 -5.26
CA ASN A 10 7.21 -14.99 -5.64
C ASN A 10 6.11 -13.93 -5.50
N GLU A 11 6.51 -12.69 -5.23
CA GLU A 11 5.63 -11.53 -5.11
C GLU A 11 5.57 -10.77 -6.44
N TYR A 12 4.34 -10.45 -6.85
CA TYR A 12 4.02 -9.74 -8.07
C TYR A 12 3.08 -8.58 -7.77
N ARG A 13 3.14 -7.52 -8.58
CA ARG A 13 2.03 -6.56 -8.65
C ARG A 13 0.77 -7.29 -9.08
N TYR A 14 -0.34 -7.01 -8.42
CA TYR A 14 -1.63 -7.61 -8.74
C TYR A 14 -2.62 -6.55 -9.16
N THR A 15 -3.11 -6.66 -10.40
CA THR A 15 -4.22 -5.84 -10.88
C THR A 15 -5.51 -6.59 -10.62
N CYS A 16 -6.43 -5.95 -9.91
CA CYS A 16 -7.75 -6.50 -9.58
C CYS A 16 -8.75 -5.37 -9.39
N LYS A 17 -10.03 -5.72 -9.18
CA LYS A 17 -10.99 -4.76 -8.66
C LYS A 17 -10.70 -4.57 -7.16
N ILE A 18 -10.73 -3.32 -6.69
CA ILE A 18 -10.54 -2.98 -5.28
C ILE A 18 -11.88 -2.52 -4.73
N VAL A 19 -12.35 -3.15 -3.65
CA VAL A 19 -13.61 -2.80 -2.99
C VAL A 19 -13.39 -2.64 -1.50
N GLN A 20 -14.21 -1.85 -0.82
CA GLN A 20 -14.04 -1.56 0.61
C GLN A 20 -14.35 -2.79 1.48
N PHE A 21 -13.62 -2.96 2.58
CA PHE A 21 -13.99 -3.89 3.65
C PHE A 21 -15.12 -3.28 4.50
N GLY A 22 -16.37 -3.53 4.12
CA GLY A 22 -17.52 -3.09 4.91
C GLY A 22 -17.56 -1.57 5.12
N GLU A 23 -17.76 -1.14 6.36
CA GLU A 23 -17.89 0.29 6.72
C GLU A 23 -16.56 0.98 7.05
N ASP A 24 -15.46 0.24 7.29
CA ASP A 24 -14.16 0.87 7.57
C ASP A 24 -13.53 1.35 6.26
N TRP A 25 -13.57 2.66 6.04
CA TRP A 25 -13.07 3.30 4.82
C TRP A 25 -11.56 3.18 4.63
N ARG A 26 -10.82 2.76 5.67
CA ARG A 26 -9.35 2.62 5.63
C ARG A 26 -8.88 1.32 4.99
N PHE A 27 -9.74 0.32 4.89
CA PHE A 27 -9.36 -1.01 4.42
C PHE A 27 -10.11 -1.41 3.15
N TYR A 28 -9.40 -2.04 2.22
CA TYR A 28 -9.95 -2.53 0.97
C TYR A 28 -9.57 -3.98 0.72
N LYS A 29 -10.47 -4.74 0.09
CA LYS A 29 -10.23 -6.10 -0.37
C LYS A 29 -10.06 -6.14 -1.89
N ALA A 30 -9.21 -7.05 -2.34
CA ALA A 30 -9.18 -7.47 -3.72
C ALA A 30 -10.46 -8.26 -4.04
N GLU A 31 -11.07 -7.97 -5.18
CA GLU A 31 -12.12 -8.78 -5.77
C GLU A 31 -11.61 -9.22 -7.15
N HIS A 32 -11.40 -10.53 -7.31
CA HIS A 32 -11.00 -11.07 -8.61
C HIS A 32 -12.07 -10.76 -9.66
N ALA A 33 -11.61 -10.23 -10.77
CA ALA A 33 -12.40 -9.92 -11.95
C ALA A 33 -11.74 -10.54 -13.20
N ASP A 34 -12.49 -10.60 -14.30
CA ASP A 34 -12.03 -11.23 -15.56
C ASP A 34 -10.73 -10.66 -16.12
N TYR A 35 -10.37 -9.44 -15.71
CA TYR A 35 -9.17 -8.70 -16.09
C TYR A 35 -8.06 -8.76 -15.04
N SER A 36 -8.12 -9.67 -14.06
CA SER A 36 -7.07 -9.73 -13.03
C SER A 36 -5.79 -10.36 -13.57
N HIS A 37 -4.66 -9.69 -13.32
CA HIS A 37 -3.36 -10.11 -13.80
C HIS A 37 -2.30 -9.90 -12.73
N ILE A 38 -1.32 -10.79 -12.67
CA ILE A 38 -0.04 -10.51 -12.03
C ILE A 38 0.89 -9.82 -13.03
N ILE A 39 1.67 -8.86 -12.56
CA ILE A 39 2.54 -8.00 -13.36
C ILE A 39 3.92 -7.95 -12.70
N THR A 40 4.98 -7.95 -13.50
CA THR A 40 6.35 -7.71 -13.04
C THR A 40 7.21 -7.12 -14.15
N SER A 41 8.21 -6.34 -13.74
CA SER A 41 9.31 -5.89 -14.61
C SER A 41 10.60 -6.71 -14.41
N ASP A 42 10.63 -7.61 -13.43
CA ASP A 42 11.81 -8.41 -13.10
C ASP A 42 12.02 -9.56 -14.11
N PRO A 43 13.14 -9.56 -14.87
CA PRO A 43 13.44 -10.58 -15.86
C PRO A 43 13.63 -11.99 -15.28
N GLN A 44 13.84 -12.13 -13.97
CA GLN A 44 13.95 -13.43 -13.31
C GLN A 44 12.59 -14.03 -12.96
N LYS A 45 11.53 -13.22 -12.91
CA LYS A 45 10.19 -13.64 -12.44
C LYS A 45 9.23 -14.02 -13.55
N TYR A 46 9.42 -13.54 -14.78
CA TYR A 46 8.53 -13.85 -15.89
C TYR A 46 9.02 -15.04 -16.72
N ARG A 47 8.07 -15.87 -17.18
CA ARG A 47 8.30 -17.02 -18.08
C ARG A 47 7.63 -16.76 -19.44
N MET A 48 7.74 -17.71 -20.38
CA MET A 48 7.19 -17.58 -21.74
C MET A 48 5.67 -17.35 -21.80
N ASP A 49 4.93 -17.63 -20.73
CA ASP A 49 3.49 -17.45 -20.63
C ASP A 49 3.06 -16.04 -20.18
N PHE A 50 3.99 -15.20 -19.73
CA PHE A 50 3.75 -13.78 -19.54
C PHE A 50 3.80 -13.07 -20.89
N GLN A 51 2.95 -12.06 -21.06
CA GLN A 51 2.86 -11.23 -22.25
C GLN A 51 3.13 -9.77 -21.88
N PRO A 52 3.83 -9.00 -22.73
CA PRO A 52 4.03 -7.58 -22.46
C PRO A 52 2.68 -6.84 -22.47
N ASN A 53 2.47 -5.96 -21.50
CA ASN A 53 1.35 -5.03 -21.49
C ASN A 53 1.67 -3.75 -22.29
N SER A 54 0.72 -2.81 -22.36
CA SER A 54 0.89 -1.54 -23.09
C SER A 54 2.02 -0.64 -22.57
N TYR A 55 2.53 -0.89 -21.37
CA TYR A 55 3.59 -0.12 -20.72
C TYR A 55 4.96 -0.83 -20.76
N GLY A 56 5.03 -2.02 -21.38
CA GLY A 56 6.26 -2.81 -21.47
C GLY A 56 6.55 -3.71 -20.26
N ASP A 57 5.69 -3.71 -19.24
CA ASP A 57 5.76 -4.69 -18.14
C ASP A 57 5.26 -6.06 -18.61
N MET A 58 5.74 -7.14 -18.01
CA MET A 58 5.26 -8.49 -18.28
C MET A 58 4.05 -8.82 -17.41
N ALA A 59 2.93 -9.18 -18.03
CA ALA A 59 1.68 -9.50 -17.37
C ALA A 59 1.23 -10.93 -17.66
N LYS A 60 0.56 -11.55 -16.69
CA LYS A 60 -0.04 -12.87 -16.83
C LYS A 60 -1.41 -12.92 -16.16
N LYS A 61 -2.40 -13.42 -16.87
CA LYS A 61 -3.69 -13.77 -16.28
C LYS A 61 -3.50 -15.01 -15.40
N VAL A 62 -4.03 -14.97 -14.20
CA VAL A 62 -3.88 -16.02 -13.18
C VAL A 62 -5.22 -16.22 -12.49
N ASP A 63 -5.57 -17.46 -12.22
CA ASP A 63 -6.76 -17.79 -11.44
C ASP A 63 -6.50 -17.47 -9.97
N GLU A 64 -7.49 -16.92 -9.26
CA GLU A 64 -7.30 -16.49 -7.87
C GLU A 64 -6.87 -17.67 -6.97
N GLU A 65 -7.35 -18.89 -7.26
CA GLU A 65 -7.00 -20.12 -6.55
C GLU A 65 -5.50 -20.45 -6.60
N GLU A 66 -4.78 -20.01 -7.63
CA GLU A 66 -3.33 -20.22 -7.73
C GLU A 66 -2.51 -19.23 -6.87
N LEU A 67 -3.15 -18.17 -6.35
CA LEU A 67 -2.50 -17.17 -5.50
C LEU A 67 -2.55 -17.61 -4.04
N THR A 68 -1.42 -17.58 -3.33
CA THR A 68 -1.40 -17.96 -1.91
C THR A 68 -1.83 -16.80 -1.02
N ASP A 69 -1.23 -15.63 -1.23
CA ASP A 69 -1.54 -14.41 -0.51
C ASP A 69 -1.90 -13.29 -1.48
N ILE A 70 -2.80 -12.42 -1.05
CA ILE A 70 -3.10 -11.14 -1.69
C ILE A 70 -3.13 -10.11 -0.57
N PHE A 71 -2.31 -9.07 -0.69
CA PHE A 71 -2.13 -8.10 0.36
C PHE A 71 -1.70 -6.75 -0.20
N TYR A 72 -1.70 -5.73 0.66
CA TYR A 72 -1.09 -4.45 0.39
C TYR A 72 -0.38 -3.95 1.64
N VAL A 73 0.57 -3.04 1.43
CA VAL A 73 1.41 -2.50 2.50
C VAL A 73 1.03 -1.04 2.74
N MET A 74 0.95 -0.65 4.00
CA MET A 74 0.75 0.72 4.44
C MET A 74 1.88 1.11 5.38
N CYS A 75 2.50 2.27 5.14
CA CYS A 75 3.55 2.82 5.98
C CYS A 75 2.98 3.95 6.84
N TYR A 76 3.26 3.94 8.13
CA TYR A 76 2.76 4.93 9.08
C TYR A 76 3.92 5.55 9.87
N VAL A 77 3.75 6.81 10.24
CA VAL A 77 4.66 7.54 11.12
C VAL A 77 3.87 8.38 12.11
N ASP A 78 4.47 8.65 13.26
CA ASP A 78 3.91 9.58 14.24
C ASP A 78 4.52 10.98 14.05
N TYR A 79 3.66 11.99 13.91
CA TYR A 79 4.01 13.41 13.84
C TYR A 79 2.99 14.24 14.64
N ASP A 80 3.47 14.93 15.68
CA ASP A 80 2.64 15.84 16.46
C ASP A 80 2.59 17.22 15.81
N THR A 81 1.39 17.61 15.38
CA THR A 81 1.14 18.93 14.80
C THR A 81 1.08 20.05 15.85
N GLY A 82 1.03 19.70 17.14
CA GLY A 82 0.80 20.63 18.25
C GLY A 82 -0.66 21.12 18.34
N LEU A 83 -1.56 20.58 17.51
CA LEU A 83 -2.96 20.99 17.44
C LEU A 83 -3.87 20.02 18.20
N SER A 84 -4.73 20.59 19.03
CA SER A 84 -5.69 19.80 19.82
C SER A 84 -6.64 19.01 18.90
N LYS A 85 -6.90 17.76 19.26
CA LYS A 85 -7.83 16.83 18.57
C LYS A 85 -7.38 16.35 17.18
N ILE A 86 -6.15 16.67 16.78
CA ILE A 86 -5.54 16.11 15.57
C ILE A 86 -4.78 14.84 15.96
N PRO A 87 -4.96 13.70 15.25
CA PRO A 87 -4.22 12.48 15.54
C PRO A 87 -2.72 12.68 15.29
N THR A 88 -1.90 11.90 16.00
CA THR A 88 -0.45 11.91 15.82
C THR A 88 0.02 10.86 14.82
N GLU A 89 -0.74 9.78 14.59
CA GLU A 89 -0.39 8.74 13.61
C GLU A 89 -0.90 9.14 12.22
N TRP A 90 0.01 9.08 11.23
CA TRP A 90 -0.25 9.48 9.85
C TRP A 90 0.14 8.39 8.87
N LEU A 91 -0.69 8.19 7.85
CA LEU A 91 -0.35 7.38 6.68
C LEU A 91 0.69 8.14 5.85
N VAL A 92 1.79 7.47 5.52
CA VAL A 92 2.79 7.97 4.57
C VAL A 92 2.20 7.87 3.17
N ASN A 93 2.03 9.01 2.52
CA ASN A 93 1.57 9.11 1.14
C ASN A 93 2.72 8.87 0.16
N ASN A 94 3.85 9.55 0.40
CA ASN A 94 5.01 9.48 -0.48
C ASN A 94 6.34 9.62 0.26
N ILE A 95 7.42 9.16 -0.36
CA ILE A 95 8.79 9.44 0.06
C ILE A 95 9.56 10.03 -1.13
N ILE A 96 9.83 11.33 -1.05
CA ILE A 96 10.46 12.11 -2.13
C ILE A 96 11.77 12.67 -1.58
N ASP A 97 12.88 12.34 -2.23
CA ASP A 97 14.23 12.77 -1.82
C ASP A 97 14.54 12.53 -0.33
N GLY A 98 14.05 11.39 0.20
CA GLY A 98 14.22 10.99 1.59
C GLY A 98 13.35 11.73 2.61
N LYS A 99 12.50 12.66 2.16
CA LYS A 99 11.47 13.31 2.98
C LYS A 99 10.17 12.53 2.93
N ILE A 100 9.47 12.49 4.05
CA ILE A 100 8.25 11.71 4.26
C ILE A 100 7.06 12.63 4.07
N GLU A 101 6.26 12.36 3.04
CA GLU A 101 5.03 13.09 2.80
C GLU A 101 3.86 12.42 3.52
N ILE A 102 3.20 13.17 4.39
CA ILE A 102 1.92 12.78 5.01
C ILE A 102 0.78 13.63 4.44
N GLU A 103 -0.41 13.06 4.30
CA GLU A 103 -1.62 13.78 3.87
C GLU A 103 -2.52 14.10 5.08
N TYR A 104 -2.95 15.36 5.22
CA TYR A 104 -3.87 15.81 6.26
C TYR A 104 -5.33 15.45 5.95
N GLY A 105 -5.59 14.23 5.50
CA GLY A 105 -6.92 13.78 5.08
C GLY A 105 -7.97 13.66 6.20
N LEU A 106 -7.55 13.75 7.47
CA LEU A 106 -8.39 13.40 8.64
C LEU A 106 -8.74 14.54 9.60
N GLY A 107 -8.49 15.80 9.23
CA GLY A 107 -8.89 16.92 10.09
C GLY A 107 -9.00 18.23 9.33
N LEU A 108 -10.08 18.99 9.60
CA LEU A 108 -10.08 20.41 9.29
C LEU A 108 -9.13 21.09 10.28
N LEU A 109 -7.98 21.57 9.83
CA LEU A 109 -7.24 22.53 10.64
C LEU A 109 -8.13 23.77 10.85
N PRO A 110 -8.08 24.44 12.01
CA PRO A 110 -8.86 25.65 12.26
C PRO A 110 -8.66 26.69 11.13
N GLY A 111 -9.74 27.07 10.46
CA GLY A 111 -9.73 28.03 9.34
C GLY A 111 -9.82 27.42 7.93
N TRP A 112 -9.81 26.09 7.80
CA TRP A 112 -9.84 25.41 6.50
C TRP A 112 -11.26 25.08 6.02
N ARG A 113 -11.48 25.10 4.70
CA ARG A 113 -12.74 24.71 4.04
C ARG A 113 -12.74 23.21 3.76
N GLY A 114 -13.93 22.62 3.57
CA GLY A 114 -14.08 21.19 3.25
C GLY A 114 -13.35 20.74 1.98
N ILE A 115 -13.09 21.66 1.03
CA ILE A 115 -12.33 21.39 -0.19
C ILE A 115 -10.81 21.27 0.06
N ASP A 116 -10.32 21.82 1.17
CA ASP A 116 -8.88 21.82 1.53
C ASP A 116 -8.44 20.48 2.14
N ARG A 117 -9.41 19.58 2.44
CA ARG A 117 -9.17 18.26 3.06
C ARG A 117 -8.31 17.31 2.24
N TYR A 118 -8.24 17.51 0.92
CA TYR A 118 -7.57 16.59 -0.01
C TYR A 118 -6.37 17.23 -0.73
N VAL A 119 -5.94 18.42 -0.28
CA VAL A 119 -4.93 19.22 -1.00
C VAL A 119 -3.69 19.48 -0.16
N CYS A 120 -3.74 19.12 1.12
CA CYS A 120 -2.68 19.48 2.04
C CYS A 120 -1.90 18.25 2.46
N SER A 121 -0.75 18.10 1.82
CA SER A 121 0.32 17.25 2.30
C SER A 121 1.38 18.08 3.02
N LYS A 122 2.18 17.43 3.86
CA LYS A 122 3.42 17.99 4.40
C LYS A 122 4.55 17.00 4.22
N GLN A 123 5.67 17.51 3.70
CA GLN A 123 6.93 16.80 3.67
C GLN A 123 7.66 17.05 4.98
N LEU A 124 8.03 15.97 5.65
CA LEU A 124 8.72 15.95 6.92
C LEU A 124 10.12 15.38 6.72
N ASP A 125 11.09 15.99 7.38
CA ASP A 125 12.41 15.42 7.50
C ASP A 125 12.38 14.19 8.43
N ARG A 126 13.33 13.27 8.26
CA ARG A 126 13.38 12.00 9.00
C ARG A 126 13.41 12.18 10.53
N ASN A 127 13.93 13.30 11.00
CA ASN A 127 14.03 13.65 12.42
C ASN A 127 12.77 14.32 12.99
N GLU A 128 11.82 14.71 12.14
CA GLU A 128 10.53 15.28 12.58
C GLU A 128 9.50 14.20 12.89
N VAL A 129 9.72 12.97 12.43
CA VAL A 129 8.81 11.85 12.63
C VAL A 129 9.32 10.88 13.69
N SER A 130 8.40 10.12 14.27
CA SER A 130 8.69 9.08 15.25
C SER A 130 7.83 7.84 15.03
N ALA A 131 8.08 6.78 15.80
CA ALA A 131 7.37 5.50 15.76
C ALA A 131 7.01 4.99 14.34
N PRO A 132 7.98 4.82 13.42
CA PRO A 132 7.72 4.24 12.11
C PRO A 132 7.07 2.86 12.23
N LYS A 133 5.98 2.64 11.49
CA LYS A 133 5.17 1.42 11.54
C LYS A 133 4.86 0.95 10.12
N ILE A 134 4.90 -0.35 9.92
CA ILE A 134 4.44 -1.01 8.69
C ILE A 134 3.23 -1.86 9.03
N ARG A 135 2.17 -1.71 8.25
CA ARG A 135 0.99 -2.59 8.28
C ARG A 135 0.91 -3.36 6.98
N VAL A 136 0.91 -4.68 7.06
CA VAL A 136 0.62 -5.58 5.93
C VAL A 136 -0.83 -6.02 6.09
N VAL A 137 -1.67 -5.62 5.14
CA VAL A 137 -3.10 -5.91 5.17
C VAL A 137 -3.40 -7.00 4.16
N TYR A 138 -3.79 -8.17 4.65
CA TYR A 138 -4.11 -9.33 3.83
C TYR A 138 -5.59 -9.32 3.46
N THR A 139 -5.87 -9.58 2.19
CA THR A 139 -7.19 -9.87 1.64
C THR A 139 -7.35 -11.37 1.39
N LYS A 140 -6.23 -12.03 1.07
CA LYS A 140 -6.09 -13.49 1.01
C LYS A 140 -4.83 -13.88 1.77
N LYS A 141 -4.90 -14.93 2.58
CA LYS A 141 -3.74 -15.46 3.31
C LYS A 141 -3.79 -16.98 3.35
N ASP A 142 -2.66 -17.61 3.08
CA ASP A 142 -2.51 -19.08 3.08
C ASP A 142 -3.57 -19.79 2.20
N GLY A 143 -3.91 -19.19 1.05
CA GLY A 143 -4.87 -19.70 0.10
C GLY A 143 -6.33 -19.39 0.42
N VAL A 144 -6.63 -18.72 1.54
CA VAL A 144 -8.00 -18.45 1.99
C VAL A 144 -8.34 -16.97 1.85
N MET A 145 -9.45 -16.67 1.18
CA MET A 145 -10.00 -15.31 1.09
C MET A 145 -10.62 -14.91 2.44
N LEU A 146 -10.28 -13.71 2.90
CA LEU A 146 -10.67 -13.22 4.21
C LEU A 146 -11.97 -12.40 4.12
N SER A 147 -12.89 -12.64 5.06
CA SER A 147 -14.13 -11.87 5.18
C SER A 147 -13.92 -10.50 5.83
N GLU A 148 -12.84 -10.37 6.62
CA GLU A 148 -12.44 -9.17 7.36
C GLU A 148 -10.94 -8.93 7.14
N PRO A 149 -10.46 -7.67 7.26
CA PRO A 149 -9.05 -7.37 7.07
C PRO A 149 -8.20 -8.05 8.15
N HIS A 150 -7.21 -8.84 7.74
CA HIS A 150 -6.16 -9.31 8.63
C HIS A 150 -4.95 -8.40 8.52
N VAL A 151 -4.61 -7.72 9.60
CA VAL A 151 -3.51 -6.74 9.63
C VAL A 151 -2.37 -7.28 10.48
N GLU A 152 -1.20 -7.41 9.87
CA GLU A 152 0.06 -7.60 10.59
C GLU A 152 0.76 -6.26 10.73
N GLU A 153 1.02 -5.84 11.97
CA GLU A 153 1.69 -4.58 12.27
C GLU A 153 3.07 -4.83 12.86
N LYS A 154 4.05 -4.05 12.40
CA LYS A 154 5.43 -4.08 12.90
C LYS A 154 5.95 -2.66 13.11
N ASN A 155 6.49 -2.39 14.30
CA ASN A 155 7.31 -1.20 14.55
C ASN A 155 8.70 -1.40 13.94
N VAL A 156 9.20 -0.39 13.24
CA VAL A 156 10.47 -0.43 12.53
C VAL A 156 11.26 0.87 12.71
N ASP A 157 12.52 0.87 12.32
CA ASP A 157 13.27 2.13 12.16
C ASP A 157 12.91 2.82 10.84
N ILE A 158 13.35 4.07 10.69
CA ILE A 158 12.97 4.86 9.52
C ILE A 158 13.62 4.36 8.23
N ASP A 159 14.81 3.76 8.30
CA ASP A 159 15.49 3.24 7.12
C ASP A 159 14.78 1.98 6.62
N GLU A 160 14.30 1.10 7.53
CA GLU A 160 13.47 -0.04 7.17
C GLU A 160 12.13 0.39 6.57
N LEU A 161 11.46 1.42 7.13
CA LEU A 161 10.23 1.96 6.54
C LEU A 161 10.47 2.46 5.10
N ILE A 162 11.54 3.22 4.87
CA ILE A 162 11.88 3.72 3.53
C ILE A 162 12.15 2.56 2.57
N ARG A 163 12.94 1.56 2.96
CA ARG A 163 13.20 0.38 2.12
C ARG A 163 11.92 -0.36 1.73
N VAL A 164 11.01 -0.54 2.68
CA VAL A 164 9.72 -1.22 2.45
C VAL A 164 8.81 -0.39 1.56
N TYR A 165 8.76 0.93 1.76
CA TYR A 165 8.04 1.86 0.90
C TYR A 165 8.59 1.79 -0.54
N GLU A 166 9.90 1.87 -0.71
CA GLU A 166 10.54 1.79 -2.02
C GLU A 166 10.21 0.46 -2.70
N HIS A 167 10.36 -0.66 -2.00
CA HIS A 167 10.11 -1.99 -2.55
C HIS A 167 8.65 -2.22 -2.99
N TYR A 168 7.68 -1.87 -2.14
CA TYR A 168 6.26 -2.21 -2.38
C TYR A 168 5.42 -1.09 -2.97
N LEU A 169 5.81 0.17 -2.78
CA LEU A 169 4.98 1.33 -3.13
C LEU A 169 5.57 2.18 -4.26
N ARG A 170 6.90 2.21 -4.43
CA ARG A 170 7.57 3.00 -5.48
C ARG A 170 8.08 2.15 -6.65
N ASP A 171 8.96 1.20 -6.37
CA ASP A 171 9.73 0.43 -7.36
C ASP A 171 8.96 -0.80 -7.86
N ASN A 172 7.90 -1.20 -7.15
CA ASN A 172 6.82 -2.03 -7.71
C ASN A 172 7.31 -3.31 -8.42
N LEU A 173 7.94 -4.22 -7.66
CA LEU A 173 8.16 -5.67 -7.90
C LEU A 173 8.42 -6.21 -9.31
#